data_AF-A0A9P8YJ31-F1
#
_entry.id   AF-A0A9P8YJ31-F1
#
_cell.length_a   1.000
_cell.length_b   1.000
_cell.length_c   1.000
_cell.angle_alpha   90.00
_cell.angle_beta   90.00
_cell.angle_gamma   90.00
#
_symmetry.space_group_name_H-M   'P 1'
#
loop_
_entity.id
_entity.type
_entity.pdbx_description
1 polymer ?
#
loop_
_entity_poly.entity_id
_entity_poly.type
_entity_poly.pdbx_seq_one_letter_code
_entity_poly.pdbx_strand_id
1 'polypeptide(L)'
;MRYSAITFPALLLKAVLAAPAAQETSLQGRGFKLPANLTDGFYAAYFNETGHEVHELIRGPATPEEIARYYEAVASDPQPEAQLEARQNPGATYWCGCGLSMHHGDCDAAVEDLKVQSDNCYGSWDCDNLIRPGLAWYSIRGSVVAFECNLNWLLVPASRRDGQTDIFQKITNKCGWYVPGTWANNNGLTPFIGYMNYRANLDFCTDSISSNRPFC
;
A
#
# COMPACT_ATOMS: atom_id res chain seq x y z
N MET A 1 56.61 1.79 -65.24
CA MET A 1 55.30 1.33 -64.73
C MET A 1 54.95 2.20 -63.54
N ARG A 2 53.77 2.84 -63.55
CA ARG A 2 53.34 3.82 -62.54
C ARG A 2 52.80 3.09 -61.31
N TYR A 3 53.32 3.40 -60.13
CA TYR A 3 52.78 2.93 -58.85
C TYR A 3 51.76 3.95 -58.34
N SER A 4 50.50 3.55 -58.21
CA SER A 4 49.46 4.33 -57.54
C SER A 4 49.56 4.10 -56.03
N ALA A 5 49.86 5.15 -55.27
CA ALA A 5 49.72 5.16 -53.82
C ALA A 5 48.26 5.44 -53.46
N ILE A 6 47.61 4.50 -52.77
CA ILE A 6 46.27 4.69 -52.20
C ILE A 6 46.47 5.15 -50.75
N THR A 7 46.04 6.38 -50.46
CA THR A 7 46.03 6.97 -49.12
C THR A 7 44.74 6.55 -48.42
N PHE A 8 44.85 5.81 -47.30
CA PHE A 8 43.72 5.52 -46.42
C PHE A 8 43.53 6.69 -45.43
N PRO A 9 42.34 7.30 -45.32
CA PRO A 9 42.08 8.26 -44.25
C PRO A 9 41.89 7.52 -42.93
N ALA A 10 42.64 7.94 -41.91
CA ALA A 10 42.47 7.48 -40.54
C ALA A 10 41.13 7.97 -39.98
N LEU A 11 40.16 7.06 -39.80
CA LEU A 11 38.97 7.32 -39.01
C LEU A 11 39.35 7.34 -37.53
N LEU A 12 39.34 8.54 -36.93
CA LEU A 12 39.39 8.74 -35.48
C LEU A 12 38.07 8.22 -34.87
N LEU A 13 38.11 7.03 -34.27
CA LEU A 13 37.06 6.53 -33.38
C LEU A 13 37.03 7.45 -32.13
N LYS A 14 36.03 8.33 -32.03
CA LYS A 14 35.69 8.95 -30.75
C LYS A 14 35.10 7.84 -29.87
N ALA A 15 35.86 7.38 -28.88
CA ALA A 15 35.34 6.59 -27.80
C ALA A 15 34.36 7.45 -27.00
N VAL A 16 33.06 7.27 -27.24
CA VAL A 16 32.02 7.76 -26.34
C VAL A 16 32.12 6.88 -25.10
N LEU A 17 32.61 7.45 -23.99
CA LEU A 17 32.50 6.84 -22.68
C LEU A 17 31.00 6.65 -22.41
N ALA A 18 30.54 5.41 -22.50
CA ALA A 18 29.21 5.06 -22.05
C ALA A 18 29.14 5.38 -20.55
N ALA A 19 28.26 6.31 -20.18
CA ALA A 19 27.89 6.50 -18.78
C ALA A 19 27.45 5.13 -18.23
N PRO A 20 27.88 4.75 -17.00
CA PRO A 20 27.38 3.52 -16.39
C PRO A 20 25.85 3.62 -16.34
N ALA A 21 25.17 2.65 -16.96
CA ALA A 21 23.73 2.52 -16.85
C ALA A 21 23.38 2.52 -15.36
N ALA A 22 22.56 3.48 -14.93
CA ALA A 22 22.00 3.47 -13.59
C ALA A 22 21.35 2.09 -13.39
N GLN A 23 21.78 1.36 -12.37
CA GLN A 23 21.15 0.10 -12.01
C GLN A 23 19.71 0.43 -11.60
N GLU A 24 18.74 0.07 -12.44
CA GLU A 24 17.33 0.03 -12.06
C GLU A 24 17.22 -0.91 -10.86
N THR A 25 17.10 -0.30 -9.69
CA THR A 25 16.85 -1.03 -8.47
C THR A 25 15.45 -1.59 -8.58
N SER A 26 15.31 -2.93 -8.60
CA SER A 26 14.00 -3.58 -8.57
C SER A 26 13.15 -2.98 -7.46
N LEU A 27 12.05 -2.30 -7.83
CA LEU A 27 11.05 -1.69 -6.94
C LEU A 27 10.11 -2.74 -6.35
N GLN A 28 10.28 -3.99 -6.74
CA GLN A 28 9.35 -5.04 -6.43
C GLN A 28 9.51 -5.56 -4.99
N GLY A 29 8.39 -5.77 -4.30
CA GLY A 29 8.36 -6.39 -2.98
C GLY A 29 9.13 -5.61 -1.90
N ARG A 30 9.27 -4.29 -2.05
CA ARG A 30 9.94 -3.48 -1.04
C ARG A 30 9.00 -3.11 0.08
N GLY A 31 9.59 -3.18 1.27
CA GLY A 31 9.04 -2.61 2.48
C GLY A 31 9.27 -1.12 2.63
N PHE A 32 8.62 -0.53 3.64
CA PHE A 32 8.73 0.89 3.98
C PHE A 32 8.87 1.04 5.48
N LYS A 33 9.93 1.71 5.93
CA LYS A 33 10.26 1.95 7.32
C LYS A 33 9.62 3.23 7.81
N LEU A 34 8.63 3.08 8.69
CA LEU A 34 7.93 4.22 9.27
C LEU A 34 8.90 5.18 9.98
N PRO A 35 8.93 6.47 9.60
CA PRO A 35 9.68 7.49 10.31
C PRO A 35 9.25 7.60 11.77
N ALA A 36 10.16 8.04 12.62
CA ALA A 36 9.81 8.44 13.98
C ALA A 36 8.96 9.72 13.97
N ASN A 37 8.03 9.83 14.92
CA ASN A 37 7.21 11.02 15.14
C ASN A 37 6.36 11.43 13.93
N LEU A 38 5.85 10.46 13.16
CA LEU A 38 4.80 10.76 12.18
C LEU A 38 3.61 11.39 12.91
N THR A 39 3.08 12.47 12.36
CA THR A 39 1.81 13.02 12.79
C THR A 39 0.67 12.15 12.26
N ASP A 40 -0.47 12.17 12.94
CA ASP A 40 -1.69 11.52 12.46
C ASP A 40 -2.06 12.01 11.05
N GLY A 41 -2.49 11.09 10.19
CA GLY A 41 -2.86 11.41 8.81
C GLY A 41 -2.68 10.24 7.83
N PHE A 42 -2.96 10.52 6.57
CA PHE A 42 -2.88 9.62 5.43
C PHE A 42 -1.70 9.96 4.53
N TYR A 43 -0.94 8.92 4.18
CA TYR A 43 0.37 9.04 3.57
C TYR A 43 0.52 8.11 2.38
N ALA A 44 1.39 8.50 1.46
CA ALA A 44 1.97 7.65 0.44
C ALA A 44 3.44 7.35 0.79
N ALA A 45 3.83 6.08 0.78
CA ALA A 45 5.23 5.65 0.90
C ALA A 45 5.73 5.11 -0.43
N TYR A 46 6.85 5.63 -0.92
CA TYR A 46 7.46 5.23 -2.20
C TYR A 46 8.96 5.51 -2.22
N PHE A 47 9.67 4.96 -3.21
CA PHE A 47 11.05 5.33 -3.49
C PHE A 47 11.08 6.37 -4.62
N ASN A 48 11.75 7.49 -4.40
CA ASN A 48 11.91 8.53 -5.43
C ASN A 48 12.95 8.11 -6.50
N GLU A 49 13.19 8.96 -7.50
CA GLU A 49 14.12 8.71 -8.61
C GLU A 49 15.57 8.46 -8.17
N THR A 50 15.96 8.94 -6.98
CA THR A 50 17.29 8.69 -6.39
C THR A 50 17.36 7.41 -5.57
N GLY A 51 16.26 6.65 -5.49
CA GLY A 51 16.15 5.45 -4.68
C GLY A 51 16.01 5.71 -3.18
N HIS A 52 15.69 6.94 -2.78
CA HIS A 52 15.43 7.28 -1.38
C HIS A 52 13.96 7.02 -1.04
N GLU A 53 13.74 6.43 0.13
CA GLU A 53 12.41 6.22 0.69
C GLU A 53 11.79 7.56 1.09
N VAL A 54 10.56 7.80 0.64
CA VAL A 54 9.78 9.01 0.89
C VAL A 54 8.46 8.61 1.52
N HIS A 55 8.08 9.33 2.57
CA HIS A 55 6.76 9.29 3.19
C HIS A 55 6.12 10.66 3.03
N GLU A 56 5.18 10.76 2.10
CA GLU A 56 4.50 12.01 1.77
C GLU A 56 3.15 12.06 2.49
N LEU A 57 2.92 13.11 3.29
CA LEU A 57 1.62 13.39 3.88
C LEU A 57 0.68 13.90 2.78
N ILE A 58 -0.27 13.08 2.38
CA ILE A 58 -1.27 13.43 1.36
C ILE A 58 -2.39 14.24 2.00
N ARG A 59 -2.83 13.84 3.20
CA ARG A 59 -3.91 14.53 3.92
C ARG A 59 -3.83 14.23 5.42
N GLY A 60 -4.32 15.17 6.23
CA GLY A 60 -4.53 14.92 7.66
C GLY A 60 -5.63 13.87 7.94
N PRO A 61 -5.94 13.63 9.22
CA PRO A 61 -7.00 12.71 9.64
C PRO A 61 -8.35 13.10 9.03
N ALA A 62 -9.22 12.12 8.78
CA ALA A 62 -10.56 12.40 8.30
C ALA A 62 -11.33 13.21 9.35
N THR A 63 -11.99 14.27 8.89
CA THR A 63 -12.83 15.12 9.74
C THR A 63 -14.14 14.41 10.07
N PRO A 64 -14.79 14.75 11.22
CA PRO A 64 -16.11 14.23 11.55
C PRO A 64 -17.13 14.44 10.43
N GLU A 65 -17.06 15.56 9.71
CA GLU A 65 -17.94 15.90 8.60
C GLU A 65 -17.70 15.04 7.35
N GLU A 66 -16.45 14.62 7.08
CA GLU A 66 -16.15 13.66 6.01
C GLU A 66 -16.70 12.27 6.34
N ILE A 67 -16.55 11.83 7.59
CA ILE A 67 -17.08 10.56 8.07
C ILE A 67 -18.61 10.57 8.04
N ALA A 68 -19.26 11.63 8.54
CA ALA A 68 -20.71 11.75 8.59
C ALA A 68 -21.36 11.70 7.20
N ARG A 69 -20.78 12.42 6.21
CA ARG A 69 -21.29 12.44 4.82
C ARG A 69 -21.39 11.03 4.21
N TYR A 70 -20.46 10.14 4.54
CA TYR A 70 -20.56 8.76 4.09
C TYR A 70 -21.74 8.02 4.73
N TYR A 71 -21.88 8.12 6.05
CA TYR A 71 -22.96 7.41 6.74
C TYR A 71 -24.34 7.91 6.34
N GLU A 72 -24.49 9.21 6.05
CA GLU A 72 -25.70 9.78 5.46
C GLU A 72 -25.99 9.18 4.07
N ALA A 73 -24.97 9.06 3.21
CA ALA A 73 -25.11 8.47 1.89
C ALA A 73 -25.55 6.99 1.98
N VAL A 74 -24.94 6.19 2.86
CA VAL A 74 -25.32 4.78 3.09
C VAL A 74 -26.74 4.66 3.65
N ALA A 75 -27.13 5.52 4.60
CA ALA A 75 -28.48 5.51 5.17
C ALA A 75 -29.57 5.85 4.14
N SER A 76 -29.22 6.57 3.08
CA SER A 76 -30.13 6.96 2.01
C SER A 76 -30.28 5.94 0.87
N ASP A 77 -29.43 4.91 0.83
CA ASP A 77 -29.46 3.85 -0.20
C ASP A 77 -30.21 2.61 0.35
N PRO A 78 -31.38 2.22 -0.21
CA PRO A 78 -32.06 1.00 0.19
C PRO A 78 -31.19 -0.22 -0.15
N GLN A 79 -30.50 -0.75 0.85
CA GLN A 79 -29.73 -1.99 0.76
C GLN A 79 -30.57 -3.09 0.08
N PRO A 80 -30.15 -3.64 -1.07
CA PRO A 80 -30.75 -4.87 -1.56
C PRO A 80 -30.54 -5.96 -0.49
N GLU A 81 -31.59 -6.74 -0.26
CA GLU A 81 -31.65 -7.82 0.72
C GLU A 81 -30.37 -8.65 0.74
N ALA A 82 -29.88 -8.92 1.95
CA ALA A 82 -28.62 -9.61 2.25
C ALA A 82 -28.30 -10.71 1.24
N GLN A 83 -27.39 -10.42 0.32
CA GLN A 83 -26.82 -11.44 -0.54
C GLN A 83 -26.10 -12.44 0.36
N LEU A 84 -26.49 -13.71 0.23
CA LEU A 84 -25.84 -14.87 0.85
C LEU A 84 -24.34 -14.63 0.97
N GLU A 85 -23.83 -14.61 2.21
CA GLU A 85 -22.42 -14.35 2.47
C GLU A 85 -21.55 -15.18 1.52
N ALA A 86 -20.78 -14.50 0.69
CA ALA A 86 -19.86 -15.14 -0.22
C ALA A 86 -18.93 -16.04 0.62
N ARG A 87 -18.95 -17.34 0.34
CA ARG A 87 -18.09 -18.35 0.98
C ARG A 87 -16.68 -17.79 1.08
N GLN A 88 -16.04 -17.98 2.25
CA GLN A 88 -14.64 -17.62 2.50
C GLN A 88 -13.81 -17.81 1.23
N ASN A 89 -13.24 -16.72 0.71
CA ASN A 89 -12.50 -16.74 -0.54
C ASN A 89 -11.34 -17.75 -0.39
N PRO A 90 -11.38 -18.94 -1.03
CA PRO A 90 -10.41 -20.01 -0.78
C PRO A 90 -8.99 -19.64 -1.26
N GLY A 91 -8.84 -18.52 -1.96
CA GLY A 91 -7.57 -17.94 -2.39
C GLY A 91 -7.07 -16.78 -1.54
N ALA A 92 -7.54 -16.58 -0.31
CA ALA A 92 -7.01 -15.54 0.58
C ALA A 92 -5.95 -16.09 1.54
N THR A 93 -4.87 -15.33 1.73
CA THR A 93 -3.86 -15.60 2.76
C THR A 93 -3.95 -14.54 3.86
N TYR A 94 -3.71 -14.98 5.11
CA TYR A 94 -3.76 -14.15 6.30
C TYR A 94 -2.47 -14.30 7.09
N TRP A 95 -2.02 -13.19 7.69
CA TRP A 95 -0.89 -13.15 8.59
C TRP A 95 -1.32 -12.44 9.87
N CYS A 96 -1.45 -13.19 10.96
CA CYS A 96 -1.98 -12.68 12.23
C CYS A 96 -0.86 -12.50 13.28
N GLY A 97 -0.85 -11.35 13.94
CA GLY A 97 0.04 -11.01 15.05
C GLY A 97 -0.46 -11.55 16.40
N CYS A 98 -0.80 -12.84 16.48
CA CYS A 98 -1.44 -13.43 17.65
C CYS A 98 -0.66 -13.17 18.95
N GLY A 99 -1.38 -12.80 20.01
CA GLY A 99 -0.81 -12.45 21.32
C GLY A 99 -0.39 -10.97 21.43
N LEU A 100 -0.48 -10.21 20.33
CA LEU A 100 -0.40 -8.76 20.34
C LEU A 100 -1.81 -8.17 20.39
N SER A 101 -1.92 -6.98 20.97
CA SER A 101 -3.13 -6.16 20.98
C SER A 101 -2.75 -4.75 20.57
N MET A 102 -3.70 -4.03 19.98
CA MET A 102 -3.57 -2.64 19.57
C MET A 102 -4.49 -1.75 20.41
N HIS A 103 -4.22 -0.45 20.43
CA HIS A 103 -5.17 0.50 20.99
C HIS A 103 -6.45 0.55 20.14
N HIS A 104 -7.61 0.33 20.75
CA HIS A 104 -8.87 0.13 20.02
C HIS A 104 -9.30 1.39 19.26
N GLY A 105 -9.32 2.55 19.95
CA GLY A 105 -9.74 3.81 19.34
C GLY A 105 -8.82 4.27 18.22
N ASP A 106 -7.51 4.03 18.36
CA ASP A 106 -6.51 4.36 17.33
C ASP A 106 -6.68 3.44 16.12
N CYS A 107 -6.95 2.16 16.36
CA CYS A 107 -7.20 1.18 15.31
C CYS A 107 -8.42 1.53 14.48
N ASP A 108 -9.56 1.78 15.13
CA ASP A 108 -10.80 2.15 14.44
C ASP A 108 -10.61 3.45 13.66
N ALA A 109 -9.93 4.43 14.24
CA ALA A 109 -9.67 5.70 13.61
C ALA A 109 -8.70 5.59 12.40
N ALA A 110 -7.62 4.81 12.50
CA ALA A 110 -6.68 4.61 11.40
C ALA A 110 -7.34 3.87 10.23
N VAL A 111 -8.15 2.85 10.53
CA VAL A 111 -8.91 2.09 9.53
C VAL A 111 -9.95 2.99 8.84
N GLU A 112 -10.68 3.79 9.62
CA GLU A 112 -11.68 4.70 9.07
C GLU A 112 -11.04 5.80 8.20
N ASP A 113 -9.92 6.37 8.64
CA ASP A 113 -9.16 7.34 7.84
C ASP A 113 -8.73 6.73 6.51
N LEU A 114 -8.13 5.52 6.52
CA LEU A 114 -7.72 4.84 5.30
C LEU A 114 -8.90 4.61 4.35
N LYS A 115 -10.05 4.17 4.87
CA LYS A 115 -11.27 3.96 4.09
C LYS A 115 -11.76 5.25 3.42
N VAL A 116 -11.88 6.33 4.20
CA VAL A 116 -12.33 7.64 3.70
C VAL A 116 -11.38 8.15 2.62
N GLN A 117 -10.08 8.08 2.84
CA GLN A 117 -9.12 8.63 1.88
C GLN A 117 -8.98 7.78 0.62
N SER A 118 -9.00 6.44 0.72
CA SER A 118 -9.03 5.59 -0.47
C SER A 118 -10.29 5.85 -1.30
N ASP A 119 -11.45 6.06 -0.70
CA ASP A 119 -12.68 6.41 -1.45
C ASP A 119 -12.60 7.79 -2.11
N ASN A 120 -12.06 8.78 -1.40
CA ASN A 120 -11.81 10.11 -1.97
C ASN A 120 -10.89 10.03 -3.18
N CYS A 121 -9.90 9.11 -3.15
CA CYS A 121 -8.99 8.89 -4.26
C CYS A 121 -9.48 7.96 -5.35
N TYR A 122 -10.46 7.11 -5.05
CA TYR A 122 -11.09 6.27 -6.07
C TYR A 122 -11.97 7.10 -7.02
N GLY A 123 -12.63 8.14 -6.51
CA GLY A 123 -13.58 8.97 -7.26
C GLY A 123 -13.04 10.29 -7.82
N SER A 124 -11.79 10.65 -7.52
CA SER A 124 -11.20 11.94 -7.92
C SER A 124 -10.17 11.80 -9.04
N TRP A 125 -10.07 12.80 -9.91
CA TRP A 125 -8.95 12.95 -10.86
C TRP A 125 -7.66 13.42 -10.16
N ASP A 126 -7.76 13.83 -8.90
CA ASP A 126 -6.66 14.43 -8.13
C ASP A 126 -5.76 13.39 -7.46
N CYS A 127 -6.14 12.10 -7.45
CA CYS A 127 -5.25 11.01 -7.05
C CYS A 127 -5.39 9.78 -7.97
N ASP A 128 -4.26 9.10 -8.17
CA ASP A 128 -4.19 7.83 -8.91
C ASP A 128 -4.88 6.76 -8.05
N ASN A 129 -5.98 6.18 -8.53
CA ASN A 129 -6.67 5.08 -7.82
C ASN A 129 -5.90 3.74 -7.90
N LEU A 130 -4.70 3.76 -8.45
CA LEU A 130 -3.81 2.62 -8.56
C LEU A 130 -2.63 2.77 -7.59
N ILE A 131 -2.37 1.71 -6.84
CA ILE A 131 -1.16 1.55 -6.07
C ILE A 131 -0.12 0.89 -7.00
N ARG A 132 0.90 1.64 -7.39
CA ARG A 132 2.00 1.16 -8.25
C ARG A 132 2.91 0.17 -7.52
N PRO A 133 3.65 -0.70 -8.24
CA PRO A 133 4.68 -1.52 -7.61
C PRO A 133 5.67 -0.63 -6.84
N GLY A 134 5.93 -0.95 -5.57
CA GLY A 134 6.79 -0.12 -4.72
C GLY A 134 6.14 1.20 -4.29
N LEU A 135 4.81 1.22 -4.18
CA LEU A 135 4.02 2.25 -3.51
C LEU A 135 3.17 1.58 -2.41
N ALA A 136 3.00 2.26 -1.29
CA ALA A 136 2.02 1.90 -0.28
C ALA A 136 1.22 3.13 0.16
N TRP A 137 -0.05 2.93 0.46
CA TRP A 137 -0.89 3.91 1.12
C TRP A 137 -1.12 3.49 2.55
N TYR A 138 -1.08 4.44 3.49
CA TYR A 138 -1.30 4.12 4.89
C TYR A 138 -1.83 5.31 5.68
N SER A 139 -2.57 5.01 6.74
CA SER A 139 -3.04 5.99 7.73
C SER A 139 -2.40 5.71 9.08
N ILE A 140 -1.95 6.76 9.76
CA ILE A 140 -1.46 6.74 11.15
C ILE A 140 -2.47 7.43 12.04
N ARG A 141 -2.83 6.76 13.13
CA ARG A 141 -3.52 7.37 14.27
C ARG A 141 -2.89 6.88 15.56
N GLY A 142 -2.27 7.78 16.31
CA GLY A 142 -1.60 7.46 17.57
C GLY A 142 -0.62 6.29 17.42
N SER A 143 -0.96 5.15 18.02
CA SER A 143 -0.12 3.95 18.02
C SER A 143 -0.46 2.91 16.94
N VAL A 144 -1.31 3.21 15.96
CA VAL A 144 -1.72 2.26 14.91
C VAL A 144 -1.43 2.78 13.51
N VAL A 145 -0.98 1.86 12.65
CA VAL A 145 -0.92 2.04 11.20
C VAL A 145 -1.91 1.10 10.52
N ALA A 146 -2.78 1.63 9.67
CA ALA A 146 -3.60 0.86 8.72
C ALA A 146 -3.05 1.09 7.32
N PHE A 147 -2.97 0.07 6.47
CA PHE A 147 -2.22 0.15 5.22
C PHE A 147 -2.80 -0.66 4.07
N GLU A 148 -2.46 -0.23 2.85
CA GLU A 148 -2.55 -0.94 1.58
C GLU A 148 -1.16 -0.94 0.90
N CYS A 149 -0.49 -2.09 0.87
CA CYS A 149 0.85 -2.26 0.31
C CYS A 149 0.79 -2.97 -1.04
N ASN A 150 1.38 -2.40 -2.09
CA ASN A 150 1.58 -3.13 -3.33
C ASN A 150 2.95 -3.83 -3.37
N LEU A 151 2.96 -5.07 -2.89
CA LEU A 151 4.11 -5.97 -2.99
C LEU A 151 4.16 -6.76 -4.32
N ASN A 152 3.18 -6.55 -5.21
CA ASN A 152 3.09 -7.22 -6.50
C ASN A 152 3.90 -6.46 -7.57
N TRP A 153 4.11 -7.10 -8.72
CA TRP A 153 4.78 -6.50 -9.89
C TRP A 153 3.87 -5.63 -10.75
N LEU A 154 2.55 -5.75 -10.57
CA LEU A 154 1.53 -5.06 -11.37
C LEU A 154 0.98 -3.88 -10.58
N LEU A 155 0.48 -2.87 -11.28
CA LEU A 155 -0.39 -1.88 -10.65
C LEU A 155 -1.63 -2.59 -10.11
N VAL A 156 -2.00 -2.30 -8.87
CA VAL A 156 -3.21 -2.84 -8.25
C VAL A 156 -4.15 -1.69 -7.92
N PRO A 157 -5.47 -1.84 -8.11
CA PRO A 157 -6.41 -0.83 -7.66
C PRO A 157 -6.38 -0.72 -6.14
N ALA A 158 -6.37 0.51 -5.63
CA ALA A 158 -6.66 0.77 -4.23
C ALA A 158 -8.08 0.29 -3.91
N SER A 159 -8.26 -0.25 -2.72
CA SER A 159 -9.56 -0.77 -2.31
C SER A 159 -10.50 0.36 -1.92
N ARG A 160 -11.70 0.35 -2.50
CA ARG A 160 -12.80 1.20 -2.04
C ARG A 160 -13.19 0.88 -0.60
N ARG A 161 -13.88 1.80 0.05
CA ARG A 161 -14.31 1.70 1.44
C ARG A 161 -15.15 0.46 1.75
N ASP A 162 -16.03 0.06 0.84
CA ASP A 162 -16.85 -1.15 0.97
C ASP A 162 -15.96 -2.41 0.94
N GLY A 163 -15.04 -2.49 -0.03
CA GLY A 163 -14.05 -3.56 -0.13
C GLY A 163 -13.12 -3.62 1.09
N GLN A 164 -12.62 -2.47 1.56
CA GLN A 164 -11.82 -2.40 2.79
C GLN A 164 -12.62 -2.83 4.01
N THR A 165 -13.90 -2.46 4.11
CA THR A 165 -14.76 -2.84 5.24
C THR A 165 -14.90 -4.36 5.33
N ASP A 166 -15.19 -5.01 4.20
CA ASP A 166 -15.24 -6.47 4.10
C ASP A 166 -13.88 -7.11 4.43
N ILE A 167 -12.77 -6.56 3.94
CA ILE A 167 -11.43 -7.08 4.20
C ILE A 167 -11.04 -6.94 5.68
N PHE A 168 -11.25 -5.79 6.31
CA PHE A 168 -10.95 -5.60 7.74
C PHE A 168 -11.86 -6.44 8.64
N GLN A 169 -13.12 -6.67 8.25
CA GLN A 169 -13.99 -7.63 8.93
C GLN A 169 -13.42 -9.05 8.83
N LYS A 170 -12.93 -9.47 7.66
CA LYS A 170 -12.28 -10.77 7.47
C LYS A 170 -11.01 -10.91 8.31
N ILE A 171 -10.17 -9.87 8.37
CA ILE A 171 -8.99 -9.85 9.25
C ILE A 171 -9.41 -10.01 10.71
N THR A 172 -10.41 -9.23 11.17
CA THR A 172 -10.94 -9.33 12.53
C THR A 172 -11.47 -10.74 12.84
N ASN A 173 -12.19 -11.36 11.91
CA ASN A 173 -12.72 -12.70 12.07
C ASN A 173 -11.64 -13.80 12.11
N LYS A 174 -10.48 -13.57 11.49
CA LYS A 174 -9.37 -14.54 11.43
C LYS A 174 -8.33 -14.33 12.53
N CYS A 175 -7.96 -13.09 12.80
CA CYS A 175 -6.90 -12.74 13.74
C CYS A 175 -7.43 -12.36 15.11
N GLY A 176 -8.71 -12.02 15.24
CA GLY A 176 -9.32 -11.50 16.45
C GLY A 176 -9.43 -9.98 16.47
N TRP A 177 -10.28 -9.48 17.36
CA TRP A 177 -10.51 -8.05 17.56
C TRP A 177 -9.23 -7.34 18.02
N TYR A 178 -8.86 -6.28 17.29
CA TYR A 178 -7.69 -5.44 17.57
C TYR A 178 -6.36 -6.20 17.67
N VAL A 179 -6.27 -7.34 16.99
CA VAL A 179 -5.02 -8.10 16.80
C VAL A 179 -4.44 -7.73 15.45
N PRO A 180 -3.17 -7.29 15.36
CA PRO A 180 -2.52 -6.97 14.09
C PRO A 180 -2.74 -8.06 13.04
N GLY A 181 -3.05 -7.68 11.82
CA GLY A 181 -3.38 -8.64 10.80
C GLY A 181 -3.30 -8.09 9.39
N THR A 182 -2.92 -8.95 8.47
CA THR A 182 -2.80 -8.67 7.04
C THR A 182 -3.60 -9.68 6.25
N TRP A 183 -4.26 -9.21 5.20
CA TRP A 183 -4.95 -10.00 4.20
C TRP A 183 -4.33 -9.75 2.84
N ALA A 184 -4.23 -10.81 2.03
CA ALA A 184 -3.95 -10.69 0.61
C ALA A 184 -4.75 -11.72 -0.19
N ASN A 185 -5.14 -11.32 -1.40
CA ASN A 185 -5.64 -12.24 -2.40
C ASN A 185 -4.47 -12.91 -3.14
N ASN A 186 -4.51 -14.23 -3.27
CA ASN A 186 -3.47 -15.02 -3.94
C ASN A 186 -3.44 -14.82 -5.46
N ASN A 187 -4.37 -14.05 -6.04
CA ASN A 187 -4.35 -13.72 -7.46
C ASN A 187 -3.34 -12.61 -7.83
N GLY A 188 -2.75 -11.91 -6.85
CA GLY A 188 -1.78 -10.83 -7.08
C GLY A 188 -2.35 -9.56 -7.72
N LEU A 189 -3.69 -9.42 -7.74
CA LEU A 189 -4.40 -8.29 -8.36
C LEU A 189 -4.96 -7.30 -7.33
N THR A 190 -4.65 -7.48 -6.06
CA THR A 190 -5.06 -6.58 -4.97
C THR A 190 -3.84 -6.22 -4.13
N PRO A 191 -3.85 -5.06 -3.46
CA PRO A 191 -2.84 -4.77 -2.45
C PRO A 191 -2.97 -5.73 -1.27
N PHE A 192 -1.89 -5.81 -0.49
CA PHE A 192 -1.89 -6.40 0.83
C PHE A 192 -2.48 -5.37 1.78
N ILE A 193 -3.54 -5.73 2.49
CA ILE A 193 -4.31 -4.79 3.32
C ILE A 193 -4.23 -5.25 4.76
N GLY A 194 -3.98 -4.33 5.68
CA GLY A 194 -3.87 -4.70 7.08
C GLY A 194 -3.78 -3.52 8.03
N TYR A 195 -3.60 -3.87 9.30
CA TYR A 195 -3.33 -2.93 10.37
C TYR A 195 -2.38 -3.54 11.40
N MET A 196 -1.55 -2.72 12.01
CA MET A 196 -0.61 -3.15 13.05
C MET A 196 -0.20 -2.01 13.98
N ASN A 197 0.46 -2.38 15.09
CA ASN A 197 1.05 -1.40 16.00
C ASN A 197 2.14 -0.58 15.30
N TYR A 198 2.00 0.74 15.32
CA TYR A 198 3.03 1.67 14.86
C TYR A 198 4.23 1.64 15.81
N ARG A 199 5.43 1.58 15.23
CA ARG A 199 6.69 1.87 15.91
C ARG A 199 7.67 2.46 14.89
N ALA A 200 8.54 3.35 15.35
CA ALA A 200 9.59 3.90 14.49
C ALA A 200 10.49 2.78 13.93
N ASN A 201 10.90 2.91 12.66
CA ASN A 201 11.69 1.94 11.89
C ASN A 201 11.01 0.58 11.65
N LEU A 202 9.70 0.46 11.92
CA LEU A 202 8.91 -0.69 11.49
C LEU A 202 8.81 -0.73 9.97
N ASP A 203 9.15 -1.86 9.37
CA ASP A 203 8.90 -2.09 7.95
C ASP A 203 7.47 -2.62 7.77
N PHE A 204 6.46 -1.74 7.69
CA PHE A 204 5.06 -2.18 7.83
C PHE A 204 4.56 -3.03 6.66
N CYS A 205 5.10 -2.91 5.46
CA CYS A 205 4.70 -3.78 4.36
C CYS A 205 5.38 -5.16 4.44
N THR A 206 6.62 -5.24 4.90
CA THR A 206 7.36 -6.51 4.98
C THR A 206 7.08 -7.26 6.30
N ASP A 207 7.11 -6.55 7.43
CA ASP A 207 6.89 -7.13 8.76
C ASP A 207 5.44 -7.63 8.92
N SER A 208 4.49 -7.03 8.21
CA SER A 208 3.07 -7.42 8.30
C SER A 208 2.76 -8.78 7.68
N ILE A 209 3.68 -9.35 6.89
CA ILE A 209 3.58 -10.69 6.31
C ILE A 209 4.60 -11.68 6.89
N SER A 210 5.28 -11.33 7.98
CA SER A 210 6.31 -12.18 8.57
C SER A 210 5.75 -13.30 9.47
N SER A 211 4.49 -13.20 9.91
CA SER A 211 3.86 -14.19 10.79
C SER A 211 3.44 -15.45 10.03
N ASN A 212 3.78 -16.64 10.51
CA ASN A 212 3.29 -17.88 9.92
C ASN A 212 1.89 -18.30 10.44
N ARG A 213 1.19 -17.43 11.17
CA ARG A 213 -0.10 -17.74 11.79
C ARG A 213 -1.26 -17.21 10.95
N PRO A 214 -2.07 -18.07 10.31
CA PRO A 214 -3.22 -17.63 9.52
C PRO A 214 -4.48 -17.37 10.35
N PHE A 215 -4.44 -17.68 11.66
CA PHE A 215 -5.52 -17.40 12.59
C PHE A 215 -5.02 -17.28 14.04
N CYS A 216 -5.83 -16.61 14.84
CA CYS A 216 -5.86 -16.66 16.30
C CYS A 216 -7.28 -17.09 16.70
#